data_AF-A0A1V3P0A8-F1
#
_entry.id   AF-A0A1V3P0A8-F1
#
_cell.length_a   1.000
_cell.length_b   1.000
_cell.length_c   1.000
_cell.angle_alpha   90.00
_cell.angle_beta   90.00
_cell.angle_gamma   90.00
#
_symmetry.space_group_name_H-M   'P 1'
#
loop_
_entity.id
_entity.type
_entity.pdbx_description
1 polymer ?
#
loop_
_entity_poly.entity_id
_entity_poly.type
_entity_poly.pdbx_seq_one_letter_code
_entity_poly.pdbx_strand_id
1 'polypeptide(L)'
;MARRFNIEALKAISQAPASGEAEWLVAAEDSVKFLKENAQCEELVIFASGPATLIHAVLAPLKQVTPADQKDLMHTFVQTDESWVIQKSYGGGEGHRVYLEAPLRSGKSLLGGEKLVFRRSFTGVQKGESPVELSQKLVHALGLHFVLERNAYCRLDDRGDIEDVIRVIRTELSPGRESLTAVTILAKDISTYMTLADMALVYFFDFTRFKSGAFNRWGDHPRIERKAPDLFYHGGSIGNASYVNGRMIARSTIPLEQLIDDWKEESNPTRKKEYATFKIFDRKSGVEVETSCAPESLSNYFQKSDLPWEISPAFFRPDVLHRFKADPEKYSLDDRYISCRNAWYLKSYDINEAGQVHAYIGDLARLPIEEQRYWQSFNEWPKGTISKRAHENDILGEFSSEYDPLHLLKYKIGKLNAAPPDWWQPRGEAQIDAARYPATDSTLEWANEILAFDQLLVEGFQLKPLRKLLEDRGGKADASWASLRVIAEILVVSGKTVDDAKALLKPLSRLHALRSILKAHSSVEEKNKEEQEARAAYGTLRAHFKDLAGQCDKSFDTILLALGAGDLNP
;
A
#
# COMPACT_ATOMS: atom_id res chain seq x y z
N MET A 1 6.12 2.22 -19.09
CA MET A 1 5.14 1.27 -18.51
C MET A 1 5.35 -0.06 -19.19
N ALA A 2 5.61 -1.11 -18.42
CA ALA A 2 5.74 -2.46 -18.93
C ALA A 2 4.45 -2.87 -19.67
N ARG A 3 4.57 -3.59 -20.79
CA ARG A 3 3.38 -4.05 -21.53
C ARG A 3 2.78 -5.25 -20.77
N ARG A 4 1.79 -4.97 -19.93
CA ARG A 4 1.08 -6.00 -19.14
C ARG A 4 0.51 -7.09 -20.06
N PHE A 5 0.55 -8.32 -19.57
CA PHE A 5 0.00 -9.50 -20.22
C PHE A 5 -1.49 -9.31 -20.50
N ASN A 6 -1.88 -9.66 -21.74
CA ASN A 6 -3.25 -9.62 -22.22
C ASN A 6 -3.78 -11.05 -22.40
N ILE A 7 -4.86 -11.38 -21.68
CA ILE A 7 -5.50 -12.69 -21.69
C ILE A 7 -6.01 -13.10 -23.08
N GLU A 8 -6.29 -12.16 -23.99
CA GLU A 8 -6.79 -12.45 -25.35
C GLU A 8 -5.84 -13.34 -26.15
N ALA A 9 -4.52 -13.19 -25.98
CA ALA A 9 -3.53 -14.03 -26.65
C ALA A 9 -3.63 -15.50 -26.18
N LEU A 10 -3.91 -15.71 -24.89
CA LEU A 10 -4.12 -17.05 -24.32
C LEU A 10 -5.49 -17.61 -24.71
N LYS A 11 -6.52 -16.76 -24.80
CA LYS A 11 -7.85 -17.16 -25.27
C LYS A 11 -7.80 -17.68 -26.70
N ALA A 12 -7.06 -17.02 -27.60
CA ALA A 12 -6.93 -17.42 -29.00
C ALA A 12 -6.37 -18.85 -29.19
N ILE A 13 -5.50 -19.31 -28.28
CA ILE A 13 -4.94 -20.69 -28.35
C ILE A 13 -5.77 -21.72 -27.57
N SER A 14 -6.68 -21.27 -26.71
CA SER A 14 -7.46 -22.11 -25.80
C SER A 14 -8.92 -22.31 -26.22
N GLN A 15 -9.48 -21.41 -27.03
CA GLN A 15 -10.86 -21.45 -27.51
C GLN A 15 -10.92 -21.32 -29.03
N ALA A 16 -11.77 -22.12 -29.66
CA ALA A 16 -12.01 -22.03 -31.10
C ALA A 16 -12.62 -20.67 -31.48
N PRO A 17 -12.15 -20.04 -32.58
CA PRO A 17 -12.75 -18.80 -33.08
C PRO A 17 -14.13 -19.05 -33.71
N ALA A 18 -14.94 -17.99 -33.82
CA ALA A 18 -16.27 -18.07 -34.46
C ALA A 18 -16.20 -18.41 -35.96
N SER A 19 -15.11 -18.04 -36.63
CA SER A 19 -14.81 -18.39 -38.02
C SER A 19 -13.43 -19.05 -38.09
N GLY A 20 -13.29 -20.09 -38.89
CA GLY A 20 -12.02 -20.82 -39.05
C GLY A 20 -11.77 -21.91 -38.01
N GLU A 21 -12.84 -22.48 -37.42
CA GLU A 21 -12.74 -23.58 -36.43
C GLU A 21 -11.96 -24.78 -37.01
N ALA A 22 -12.20 -25.14 -38.27
CA ALA A 22 -11.57 -26.30 -38.90
C ALA A 22 -10.05 -26.15 -38.99
N GLU A 23 -9.56 -24.97 -39.40
CA GLU A 23 -8.14 -24.65 -39.45
C GLU A 23 -7.54 -24.60 -38.04
N TRP A 24 -8.25 -24.01 -37.08
CA TRP A 24 -7.80 -23.95 -35.69
C TRP A 24 -7.65 -25.34 -35.06
N LEU A 25 -8.60 -26.24 -35.30
CA LEU A 25 -8.65 -27.60 -34.76
C LEU A 25 -7.45 -28.45 -35.17
N VAL A 26 -6.86 -28.22 -36.34
CA VAL A 26 -5.76 -29.01 -36.89
C VAL A 26 -4.39 -28.39 -36.66
N ALA A 27 -4.33 -27.22 -36.02
CA ALA A 27 -3.14 -26.38 -35.91
C ALA A 27 -2.59 -26.21 -34.48
N ALA A 28 -2.82 -27.14 -33.53
CA ALA A 28 -2.39 -26.99 -32.14
C ALA A 28 -0.90 -26.63 -31.95
N GLU A 29 -0.01 -27.06 -32.87
CA GLU A 29 1.42 -26.70 -32.84
C GLU A 29 1.68 -25.19 -32.88
N ASP A 30 0.79 -24.39 -33.49
CA ASP A 30 0.93 -22.93 -33.53
C ASP A 30 1.00 -22.30 -32.12
N SER A 31 0.41 -22.95 -31.12
CA SER A 31 0.40 -22.56 -29.71
C SER A 31 1.82 -22.56 -29.11
N VAL A 32 2.75 -23.31 -29.68
CA VAL A 32 4.17 -23.29 -29.27
C VAL A 32 4.78 -21.90 -29.51
N LYS A 33 4.27 -21.14 -30.49
CA LYS A 33 4.69 -19.74 -30.72
C LYS A 33 4.38 -18.87 -29.51
N PHE A 34 3.21 -19.04 -28.90
CA PHE A 34 2.84 -18.31 -27.68
C PHE A 34 3.83 -18.55 -26.55
N LEU A 35 4.29 -19.78 -26.33
CA LEU A 35 5.28 -20.08 -25.29
C LEU A 35 6.62 -19.38 -25.53
N LYS A 36 7.09 -19.35 -26.79
CA LYS A 36 8.33 -18.67 -27.16
C LYS A 36 8.22 -17.16 -26.94
N GLU A 37 7.10 -16.56 -27.34
CA GLU A 37 6.82 -15.14 -27.13
C GLU A 37 6.70 -14.83 -25.64
N ASN A 38 5.99 -15.67 -24.88
CA ASN A 38 5.84 -15.55 -23.44
C ASN A 38 7.20 -15.47 -22.73
N ALA A 39 8.17 -16.31 -23.10
CA ALA A 39 9.51 -16.31 -22.50
C ALA A 39 10.33 -15.02 -22.76
N GLN A 40 9.87 -14.14 -23.65
CA GLN A 40 10.50 -12.85 -23.96
C GLN A 40 9.69 -11.65 -23.42
N CYS A 41 8.55 -11.90 -22.77
CA CYS A 41 7.70 -10.86 -22.20
C CYS A 41 8.24 -10.35 -20.86
N GLU A 42 7.89 -9.11 -20.50
CA GLU A 42 8.15 -8.56 -19.17
C GLU A 42 7.25 -9.18 -18.08
N GLU A 43 6.13 -9.79 -18.49
CA GLU A 43 5.19 -10.52 -17.62
C GLU A 43 4.96 -11.91 -18.22
N LEU A 44 5.48 -12.95 -17.53
CA LEU A 44 5.44 -14.33 -17.97
C LEU A 44 4.20 -15.04 -17.44
N VAL A 45 3.48 -15.76 -18.28
CA VAL A 45 2.53 -16.80 -17.85
C VAL A 45 3.36 -17.98 -17.29
N ILE A 46 3.11 -18.33 -16.03
CA ILE A 46 3.72 -19.51 -15.36
C ILE A 46 2.70 -20.62 -15.12
N PHE A 47 1.42 -20.32 -15.23
CA PHE A 47 0.36 -21.32 -15.24
C PHE A 47 -0.78 -20.86 -16.14
N ALA A 48 -1.33 -21.76 -16.94
CA ALA A 48 -2.57 -21.56 -17.66
C ALA A 48 -3.36 -22.86 -17.73
N SER A 49 -4.67 -22.78 -17.57
CA SER A 49 -5.59 -23.90 -17.71
C SER A 49 -6.87 -23.42 -18.39
N GLY A 50 -7.23 -24.05 -19.49
CA GLY A 50 -8.48 -23.82 -20.22
C GLY A 50 -8.82 -25.01 -21.14
N PRO A 51 -9.86 -24.90 -21.98
CA PRO A 51 -10.42 -26.04 -22.72
C PRO A 51 -9.42 -26.77 -23.62
N ALA A 52 -8.52 -26.04 -24.28
CA ALA A 52 -7.51 -26.61 -25.18
C ALA A 52 -6.07 -26.27 -24.77
N THR A 53 -5.84 -25.83 -23.54
CA THR A 53 -4.54 -25.33 -23.10
C THR A 53 -4.24 -25.70 -21.65
N LEU A 54 -3.08 -26.31 -21.45
CA LEU A 54 -2.40 -26.44 -20.17
C LEU A 54 -0.97 -25.92 -20.30
N ILE A 55 -0.61 -24.97 -19.46
CA ILE A 55 0.77 -24.52 -19.23
C ILE A 55 1.01 -24.63 -17.73
N HIS A 56 2.07 -25.31 -17.33
CA HIS A 56 2.43 -25.48 -15.93
C HIS A 56 3.94 -25.37 -15.78
N ALA A 57 4.40 -24.24 -15.24
CA ALA A 57 5.80 -24.00 -15.00
C ALA A 57 6.19 -24.41 -13.57
N VAL A 58 7.34 -25.05 -13.45
CA VAL A 58 7.98 -25.43 -12.19
C VAL A 58 9.45 -25.03 -12.24
N LEU A 59 10.10 -24.95 -11.09
CA LEU A 59 11.54 -24.73 -11.01
C LEU A 59 12.26 -26.06 -10.88
N ALA A 60 13.34 -26.22 -11.64
CA ALA A 60 14.25 -27.36 -11.55
C ALA A 60 15.67 -26.85 -11.25
N PRO A 61 16.49 -27.58 -10.47
CA PRO A 61 17.87 -27.20 -10.23
C PRO A 61 18.62 -27.02 -11.55
N LEU A 62 19.28 -25.88 -11.75
CA LEU A 62 19.89 -25.50 -13.02
C LEU A 62 20.84 -26.58 -13.55
N LYS A 63 21.60 -27.20 -12.64
CA LYS A 63 22.53 -28.30 -12.93
C LYS A 63 21.87 -29.59 -13.44
N GLN A 64 20.60 -29.82 -13.14
CA GLN A 64 19.85 -31.01 -13.59
C GLN A 64 19.27 -30.82 -15.00
N VAL A 65 19.17 -29.57 -15.46
CA VAL A 65 18.61 -29.22 -16.77
C VAL A 65 19.62 -28.49 -17.67
N THR A 66 20.91 -28.64 -17.36
CA THR A 66 22.02 -28.08 -18.13
C THR A 66 23.14 -29.13 -18.31
N PRO A 67 23.13 -29.93 -19.39
CA PRO A 67 22.09 -30.00 -20.43
C PRO A 67 20.83 -30.73 -19.96
N ALA A 68 19.71 -30.54 -20.66
CA ALA A 68 18.44 -31.17 -20.32
C ALA A 68 18.43 -32.68 -20.64
N ASP A 69 18.00 -33.52 -19.69
CA ASP A 69 17.62 -34.91 -19.95
C ASP A 69 16.20 -34.92 -20.54
N GLN A 70 16.11 -34.77 -21.87
CA GLN A 70 14.83 -34.67 -22.58
C GLN A 70 13.97 -35.93 -22.39
N LYS A 71 14.58 -37.11 -22.29
CA LYS A 71 13.84 -38.36 -22.11
C LYS A 71 13.17 -38.40 -20.74
N ASP A 72 13.91 -38.06 -19.69
CA ASP A 72 13.38 -37.99 -18.32
C ASP A 72 12.27 -36.94 -18.21
N LEU A 73 12.48 -35.72 -18.72
CA LEU A 73 11.50 -34.64 -18.67
C LEU A 73 10.22 -34.92 -19.49
N MET A 74 10.33 -35.61 -20.62
CA MET A 74 9.15 -36.03 -21.41
C MET A 74 8.35 -37.16 -20.74
N HIS A 75 9.00 -38.01 -19.95
CA HIS A 75 8.33 -39.08 -19.19
C HIS A 75 7.85 -38.61 -17.81
N THR A 76 8.27 -37.43 -17.38
CA THR A 76 7.87 -36.82 -16.12
C THR A 76 6.49 -36.19 -16.25
N PHE A 77 5.65 -36.42 -15.24
CA PHE A 77 4.33 -35.81 -15.11
C PHE A 77 4.26 -35.00 -13.82
N VAL A 78 3.84 -33.74 -13.92
CA VAL A 78 3.67 -32.84 -12.78
C VAL A 78 2.18 -32.57 -12.57
N GLN A 79 1.64 -33.11 -11.49
CA GLN A 79 0.26 -32.89 -11.09
C GLN A 79 0.05 -31.46 -10.59
N THR A 80 -1.06 -30.83 -10.96
CA THR A 80 -1.37 -29.45 -10.57
C THR A 80 -1.65 -29.30 -9.07
N ASP A 81 -2.15 -30.35 -8.43
CA ASP A 81 -2.49 -30.41 -7.00
C ASP A 81 -1.35 -30.97 -6.12
N GLU A 82 -0.28 -31.52 -6.71
CA GLU A 82 0.87 -32.05 -5.98
C GLU A 82 1.43 -30.99 -5.00
N SER A 83 1.62 -31.37 -3.73
CA SER A 83 2.08 -30.47 -2.67
C SER A 83 3.04 -31.16 -1.72
N TRP A 84 3.52 -30.43 -0.72
CA TRP A 84 4.18 -31.03 0.43
C TRP A 84 3.23 -32.01 1.13
N VAL A 85 3.73 -33.18 1.52
CA VAL A 85 2.97 -34.20 2.24
C VAL A 85 3.82 -34.77 3.37
N ILE A 86 3.17 -35.07 4.50
CA ILE A 86 3.75 -35.93 5.54
C ILE A 86 3.62 -37.37 5.07
N GLN A 87 4.71 -37.94 4.54
CA GLN A 87 4.75 -39.29 4.02
C GLN A 87 4.96 -40.29 5.15
N LYS A 88 4.25 -41.42 5.07
CA LYS A 88 4.42 -42.56 5.97
C LYS A 88 4.78 -43.77 5.14
N SER A 89 5.86 -44.46 5.50
CA SER A 89 6.29 -45.68 4.83
C SER A 89 6.61 -46.78 5.85
N TYR A 90 6.44 -48.03 5.43
CA TYR A 90 6.78 -49.21 6.21
C TYR A 90 7.40 -50.27 5.29
N GLY A 91 8.52 -50.88 5.72
CA GLY A 91 9.19 -51.96 4.99
C GLY A 91 10.62 -51.62 4.55
N GLY A 92 11.21 -52.48 3.72
CA GLY A 92 12.57 -52.29 3.19
C GLY A 92 13.70 -52.47 4.21
N GLY A 93 13.47 -53.17 5.32
CA GLY A 93 14.45 -53.35 6.40
C GLY A 93 14.60 -52.15 7.35
N GLU A 94 13.93 -51.03 7.07
CA GLU A 94 14.03 -49.79 7.86
C GLU A 94 12.80 -49.51 8.75
N GLY A 95 11.81 -50.40 8.76
CA GLY A 95 10.63 -50.28 9.62
C GLY A 95 9.73 -49.08 9.28
N HIS A 96 9.08 -48.51 10.30
CA HIS A 96 8.19 -47.36 10.16
C HIS A 96 9.00 -46.07 10.00
N ARG A 97 8.72 -45.31 8.94
CA ARG A 97 9.33 -43.99 8.70
C ARG A 97 8.25 -42.95 8.41
N VAL A 98 8.43 -41.77 8.98
CA VAL A 98 7.58 -40.59 8.74
C VAL A 98 8.50 -39.43 8.39
N TYR A 99 8.26 -38.78 7.25
CA TYR A 99 9.11 -37.69 6.76
C TYR A 99 8.31 -36.70 5.91
N LEU A 100 8.84 -35.50 5.73
CA LEU A 100 8.29 -34.54 4.78
C LEU A 100 8.78 -34.87 3.38
N GLU A 101 7.84 -34.97 2.46
CA GLU A 101 8.12 -35.22 1.06
C GLU A 101 7.69 -34.02 0.23
N ALA A 102 8.64 -33.47 -0.52
CA ALA A 102 8.45 -32.34 -1.42
C ALA A 102 7.53 -32.72 -2.61
N PRO A 103 6.92 -31.73 -3.29
CA PRO A 103 6.35 -31.96 -4.62
C PRO A 103 7.46 -32.25 -5.65
N LEU A 104 7.07 -32.56 -6.89
CA LEU A 104 7.94 -32.93 -8.01
C LEU A 104 8.67 -34.27 -7.80
N ARG A 105 7.91 -35.28 -7.38
CA ARG A 105 8.45 -36.61 -7.05
C ARG A 105 8.84 -37.44 -8.27
N SER A 106 8.31 -37.08 -9.44
CA SER A 106 8.51 -37.80 -10.70
C SER A 106 9.71 -37.23 -11.47
N GLY A 107 10.62 -38.09 -11.89
CA GLY A 107 11.77 -37.73 -12.72
C GLY A 107 12.97 -37.22 -11.91
N LYS A 108 14.18 -37.63 -12.33
CA LYS A 108 15.42 -37.19 -11.69
C LYS A 108 15.77 -35.73 -12.01
N SER A 109 15.22 -35.18 -13.10
CA SER A 109 15.50 -33.82 -13.58
C SER A 109 14.81 -32.73 -12.77
N LEU A 110 13.80 -33.09 -11.96
CA LEU A 110 13.07 -32.16 -11.09
C LEU A 110 13.40 -32.37 -9.60
N LEU A 111 14.30 -33.29 -9.26
CA LEU A 111 14.56 -33.66 -7.87
C LEU A 111 15.18 -32.48 -7.10
N GLY A 112 14.50 -31.99 -6.08
CA GLY A 112 14.91 -30.78 -5.36
C GLY A 112 14.51 -29.47 -6.06
N GLY A 113 13.65 -29.55 -7.08
CA GLY A 113 12.97 -28.42 -7.67
C GLY A 113 11.83 -27.90 -6.80
N GLU A 114 11.12 -26.89 -7.32
CA GLU A 114 10.04 -26.21 -6.61
C GLU A 114 8.80 -26.02 -7.48
N LYS A 115 7.62 -26.32 -6.93
CA LYS A 115 6.35 -25.91 -7.55
C LYS A 115 6.08 -24.44 -7.28
N LEU A 116 5.57 -23.74 -8.29
CA LEU A 116 5.20 -22.34 -8.21
C LEU A 116 3.71 -22.15 -7.90
N VAL A 117 2.85 -22.96 -8.53
CA VAL A 117 1.39 -22.88 -8.44
C VAL A 117 0.82 -24.22 -7.96
N PHE A 118 -0.17 -24.17 -7.06
CA PHE A 118 -0.87 -25.33 -6.55
C PHE A 118 -2.38 -25.16 -6.78
N ARG A 119 -3.00 -26.20 -7.35
CA ARG A 119 -4.46 -26.29 -7.60
C ARG A 119 -5.05 -27.40 -6.74
N ARG A 120 -4.93 -27.27 -5.42
CA ARG A 120 -5.49 -28.25 -4.47
C ARG A 120 -7.01 -28.12 -4.41
N SER A 121 -7.68 -29.20 -4.04
CA SER A 121 -9.13 -29.18 -3.80
C SER A 121 -9.40 -29.62 -2.37
N PHE A 122 -10.27 -28.91 -1.66
CA PHE A 122 -10.80 -29.41 -0.41
C PHE A 122 -11.95 -30.38 -0.71
N THR A 123 -11.58 -31.62 -1.03
CA THR A 123 -12.49 -32.69 -1.43
C THR A 123 -13.67 -32.82 -0.47
N GLY A 124 -14.89 -32.73 -1.01
CA GLY A 124 -16.14 -32.84 -0.24
C GLY A 124 -16.66 -31.56 0.39
N VAL A 125 -15.86 -30.48 0.41
CA VAL A 125 -16.26 -29.17 0.98
C VAL A 125 -16.31 -28.09 -0.10
N GLN A 126 -15.31 -28.06 -0.97
CA GLN A 126 -15.16 -27.01 -1.95
C GLN A 126 -16.25 -27.09 -3.03
N LYS A 127 -16.84 -25.93 -3.32
CA LYS A 127 -17.76 -25.73 -4.44
C LYS A 127 -17.09 -24.83 -5.47
N GLY A 128 -17.18 -25.20 -6.75
CA GLY A 128 -16.53 -24.48 -7.85
C GLY A 128 -15.07 -24.88 -8.04
N GLU A 129 -14.32 -24.04 -8.75
CA GLU A 129 -12.93 -24.32 -9.08
C GLU A 129 -11.99 -24.32 -7.87
N SER A 130 -10.94 -25.14 -7.96
CA SER A 130 -9.79 -25.11 -7.04
C SER A 130 -9.22 -23.69 -6.91
N PRO A 131 -8.78 -23.28 -5.72
CA PRO A 131 -8.12 -22.00 -5.56
C PRO A 131 -6.77 -22.04 -6.27
N VAL A 132 -6.24 -20.85 -6.56
CA VAL A 132 -4.84 -20.72 -6.98
C VAL A 132 -4.04 -20.41 -5.73
N GLU A 133 -3.20 -21.35 -5.32
CA GLU A 133 -2.24 -21.16 -4.24
C GLU A 133 -0.84 -21.00 -4.86
N LEU A 134 0.00 -20.17 -4.24
CA LEU A 134 1.38 -19.95 -4.68
C LEU A 134 2.39 -20.48 -3.67
N SER A 135 3.60 -20.77 -4.17
CA SER A 135 4.76 -21.08 -3.34
C SER A 135 5.00 -19.99 -2.30
N GLN A 136 4.84 -20.34 -1.02
CA GLN A 136 5.11 -19.39 0.08
C GLN A 136 6.57 -18.96 0.11
N LYS A 137 7.51 -19.84 -0.28
CA LYS A 137 8.93 -19.49 -0.38
C LYS A 137 9.15 -18.38 -1.43
N LEU A 138 8.53 -18.50 -2.61
CA LEU A 138 8.59 -17.46 -3.65
C LEU A 138 7.95 -16.14 -3.15
N VAL A 139 6.73 -16.22 -2.61
CA VAL A 139 5.98 -15.06 -2.12
C VAL A 139 6.76 -14.31 -1.05
N HIS A 140 7.33 -15.01 -0.07
CA HIS A 140 8.12 -14.39 0.98
C HIS A 140 9.45 -13.83 0.47
N ALA A 141 10.17 -14.56 -0.39
CA ALA A 141 11.45 -14.11 -0.93
C ALA A 141 11.31 -12.83 -1.78
N LEU A 142 10.15 -12.63 -2.40
CA LEU A 142 9.83 -11.43 -3.19
C LEU A 142 9.07 -10.35 -2.39
N GLY A 143 8.81 -10.57 -1.10
CA GLY A 143 8.12 -9.61 -0.22
C GLY A 143 6.67 -9.31 -0.65
N LEU A 144 5.96 -10.32 -1.16
CA LEU A 144 4.63 -10.12 -1.76
C LEU A 144 3.48 -10.42 -0.80
N HIS A 145 2.39 -9.68 -0.96
CA HIS A 145 1.16 -9.81 -0.20
C HIS A 145 -0.04 -9.95 -1.13
N PHE A 146 -0.96 -10.87 -0.86
CA PHE A 146 -2.16 -11.03 -1.67
C PHE A 146 -3.15 -9.89 -1.42
N VAL A 147 -3.52 -9.18 -2.48
CA VAL A 147 -4.53 -8.11 -2.48
C VAL A 147 -5.76 -8.60 -3.24
N LEU A 148 -6.86 -8.82 -2.52
CA LEU A 148 -8.06 -9.48 -3.04
C LEU A 148 -8.71 -8.69 -4.19
N GLU A 149 -8.81 -7.38 -4.04
CA GLU A 149 -9.44 -6.45 -4.98
C GLU A 149 -8.71 -6.42 -6.33
N ARG A 150 -7.43 -6.77 -6.32
CA ARG A 150 -6.55 -6.82 -7.50
C ARG A 150 -6.36 -8.24 -8.03
N ASN A 151 -6.79 -9.24 -7.26
CA ASN A 151 -6.54 -10.66 -7.49
C ASN A 151 -5.06 -10.94 -7.82
N ALA A 152 -4.17 -10.33 -7.04
CA ALA A 152 -2.73 -10.32 -7.30
C ALA A 152 -1.92 -10.33 -6.01
N TYR A 153 -0.70 -10.83 -6.09
CA TYR A 153 0.33 -10.69 -5.07
C TYR A 153 1.16 -9.45 -5.41
N CYS A 154 1.12 -8.48 -4.51
CA CYS A 154 1.62 -7.14 -4.72
C CYS A 154 2.70 -6.78 -3.69
N ARG A 155 3.48 -5.76 -4.02
CA ARG A 155 4.34 -5.02 -3.09
C ARG A 155 4.18 -3.52 -3.31
N LEU A 156 4.80 -2.71 -2.47
CA LEU A 156 4.93 -1.28 -2.72
C LEU A 156 6.20 -1.02 -3.53
N ASP A 157 6.12 -0.11 -4.49
CA ASP A 157 7.29 0.45 -5.15
C ASP A 157 7.91 1.60 -4.32
N ASP A 158 9.01 2.17 -4.81
CA ASP A 158 9.71 3.30 -4.17
C ASP A 158 8.87 4.59 -4.05
N ARG A 159 7.67 4.63 -4.66
CA ARG A 159 6.70 5.73 -4.62
C ARG A 159 5.54 5.45 -3.69
N GLY A 160 5.52 4.28 -3.04
CA GLY A 160 4.40 3.80 -2.23
C GLY A 160 3.18 3.40 -3.06
N ASP A 161 3.34 3.18 -4.37
CA ASP A 161 2.29 2.68 -5.25
C ASP A 161 2.28 1.14 -5.24
N ILE A 162 1.08 0.57 -5.39
CA ILE A 162 0.91 -0.88 -5.37
C ILE A 162 1.33 -1.46 -6.73
N GLU A 163 2.39 -2.26 -6.73
CA GLU A 163 2.89 -3.00 -7.88
C GLU A 163 2.33 -4.43 -7.88
N ASP A 164 1.68 -4.84 -8.98
CA ASP A 164 1.21 -6.21 -9.17
C ASP A 164 2.35 -7.08 -9.70
N VAL A 165 2.89 -7.98 -8.87
CA VAL A 165 4.04 -8.82 -9.26
C VAL A 165 3.59 -10.18 -9.77
N ILE A 166 2.63 -10.83 -9.10
CA ILE A 166 2.03 -12.09 -9.56
C ILE A 166 0.52 -11.91 -9.67
N ARG A 167 -0.06 -12.04 -10.85
CA ARG A 167 -1.50 -11.87 -11.04
C ARG A 167 -2.19 -13.19 -11.27
N VAL A 168 -3.40 -13.30 -10.72
CA VAL A 168 -4.32 -14.39 -11.03
C VAL A 168 -5.41 -13.81 -11.94
N ILE A 169 -5.50 -14.32 -13.16
CA ILE A 169 -6.47 -13.86 -14.15
C ILE A 169 -7.44 -15.00 -14.41
N ARG A 170 -8.73 -14.71 -14.28
CA ARG A 170 -9.80 -15.66 -14.57
C ARG A 170 -10.78 -15.04 -15.54
N THR A 171 -11.17 -15.80 -16.55
CA THR A 171 -12.16 -15.38 -17.54
C THR A 171 -13.09 -16.54 -17.83
N GLU A 172 -14.39 -16.31 -17.72
CA GLU A 172 -15.37 -17.25 -18.22
C GLU A 172 -15.40 -17.18 -19.75
N LEU A 173 -15.22 -18.32 -20.40
CA LEU A 173 -15.27 -18.44 -21.86
C LEU A 173 -16.68 -18.77 -22.35
N SER A 174 -17.41 -19.55 -21.55
CA SER A 174 -18.83 -19.86 -21.75
C SER A 174 -19.51 -20.01 -20.38
N PRO A 175 -20.71 -19.44 -20.18
CA PRO A 175 -21.41 -19.48 -18.89
C PRO A 175 -21.52 -20.89 -18.32
N GLY A 176 -20.90 -21.14 -17.17
CA GLY A 176 -20.98 -22.39 -16.41
C GLY A 176 -20.39 -23.65 -17.07
N ARG A 177 -19.61 -23.51 -18.15
CA ARG A 177 -19.02 -24.67 -18.87
C ARG A 177 -17.51 -24.62 -19.01
N GLU A 178 -16.96 -23.45 -19.34
CA GLU A 178 -15.55 -23.31 -19.68
C GLU A 178 -14.99 -22.04 -19.09
N SER A 179 -13.86 -22.17 -18.40
CA SER A 179 -13.10 -21.06 -17.83
C SER A 179 -11.66 -21.13 -18.31
N LEU A 180 -11.03 -19.97 -18.29
CA LEU A 180 -9.61 -19.79 -18.53
C LEU A 180 -9.01 -19.18 -17.26
N THR A 181 -8.09 -19.90 -16.65
CA THR A 181 -7.28 -19.38 -15.54
C THR A 181 -5.85 -19.21 -16.01
N ALA A 182 -5.26 -18.06 -15.74
CA ALA A 182 -3.84 -17.78 -15.93
C ALA A 182 -3.21 -17.24 -14.65
N VAL A 183 -1.97 -17.61 -14.40
CA VAL A 183 -1.11 -17.00 -13.37
C VAL A 183 0.11 -16.44 -14.08
N THR A 184 0.34 -15.16 -13.88
CA THR A 184 1.48 -14.44 -14.45
C THR A 184 2.43 -13.94 -13.38
N ILE A 185 3.70 -13.77 -13.71
CA ILE A 185 4.73 -13.16 -12.85
C ILE A 185 5.61 -12.22 -13.66
N LEU A 186 6.06 -11.12 -13.07
CA LEU A 186 7.05 -10.25 -13.69
C LEU A 186 8.37 -11.01 -13.95
N ALA A 187 8.88 -10.86 -15.18
CA ALA A 187 10.05 -11.59 -15.66
C ALA A 187 11.32 -11.27 -14.86
N LYS A 188 11.47 -10.01 -14.41
CA LYS A 188 12.56 -9.58 -13.54
C LYS A 188 12.55 -10.36 -12.23
N ASP A 189 11.40 -10.41 -11.56
CA ASP A 189 11.26 -11.04 -10.24
C ASP A 189 11.50 -12.55 -10.26
N ILE A 190 10.94 -13.27 -11.25
CA ILE A 190 11.22 -14.70 -11.39
C ILE A 190 12.67 -14.97 -11.81
N SER A 191 13.28 -14.11 -12.63
CA SER A 191 14.70 -14.23 -13.02
C SER A 191 15.61 -14.04 -11.82
N THR A 192 15.37 -13.00 -11.00
CA THR A 192 16.09 -12.78 -9.74
C THR A 192 15.97 -13.98 -8.81
N TYR A 193 14.75 -14.51 -8.62
CA TYR A 193 14.55 -15.69 -7.77
C TYR A 193 15.29 -16.92 -8.31
N MET A 194 15.19 -17.19 -9.61
CA MET A 194 15.88 -18.32 -10.26
C MET A 194 17.40 -18.25 -10.10
N THR A 195 17.98 -17.06 -10.29
CA THR A 195 19.42 -16.83 -10.13
C THR A 195 19.87 -17.10 -8.70
N LEU A 196 19.15 -16.57 -7.70
CA LEU A 196 19.49 -16.74 -6.30
C LEU A 196 19.25 -18.18 -5.78
N ALA A 197 18.33 -18.91 -6.40
CA ALA A 197 18.01 -20.28 -6.04
C ALA A 197 18.79 -21.36 -6.83
N ASP A 198 19.65 -20.96 -7.77
CA ASP A 198 20.31 -21.86 -8.74
C ASP A 198 19.31 -22.76 -9.50
N MET A 199 18.20 -22.16 -9.97
CA MET A 199 17.10 -22.85 -10.63
C MET A 199 16.90 -22.37 -12.08
N ALA A 200 16.20 -23.18 -12.87
CA ALA A 200 15.65 -22.81 -14.16
C ALA A 200 14.15 -23.13 -14.21
N LEU A 201 13.40 -22.37 -15.01
CA LEU A 201 11.97 -22.54 -15.18
C LEU A 201 11.72 -23.60 -16.26
N VAL A 202 11.03 -24.67 -15.90
CA VAL A 202 10.63 -25.75 -16.81
C VAL A 202 9.13 -25.69 -17.01
N TYR A 203 8.73 -25.34 -18.23
CA TYR A 203 7.35 -25.37 -18.68
C TYR A 203 6.96 -26.77 -19.11
N PHE A 204 5.90 -27.29 -18.51
CA PHE A 204 5.14 -28.43 -19.00
C PHE A 204 3.95 -27.87 -19.77
N PHE A 205 3.80 -28.22 -21.04
CA PHE A 205 2.68 -27.75 -21.84
C PHE A 205 1.98 -28.88 -22.57
N ASP A 206 0.67 -28.73 -22.69
CA ASP A 206 -0.22 -29.55 -23.49
C ASP A 206 -1.24 -28.62 -24.17
N PHE A 207 -1.22 -28.59 -25.49
CA PHE A 207 -2.26 -27.94 -26.26
C PHE A 207 -2.97 -29.02 -27.05
N THR A 208 -4.21 -29.30 -26.69
CA THR A 208 -5.03 -30.33 -27.33
C THR A 208 -6.33 -29.71 -27.79
N ARG A 209 -6.51 -29.65 -29.12
CA ARG A 209 -7.70 -29.12 -29.77
C ARG A 209 -8.48 -30.27 -30.37
N PHE A 210 -9.75 -30.38 -30.05
CA PHE A 210 -10.62 -31.38 -30.65
C PHE A 210 -12.06 -30.90 -30.67
N LYS A 211 -12.82 -31.40 -31.63
CA LYS A 211 -14.26 -31.16 -31.69
C LYS A 211 -15.01 -32.16 -30.81
N SER A 212 -15.59 -31.67 -29.72
CA SER A 212 -16.42 -32.47 -28.82
C SER A 212 -17.56 -33.15 -29.58
N GLY A 213 -17.80 -34.44 -29.31
CA GLY A 213 -18.79 -35.26 -30.00
C GLY A 213 -18.40 -35.78 -31.39
N ALA A 214 -17.30 -35.29 -31.99
CA ALA A 214 -16.80 -35.75 -33.29
C ALA A 214 -15.42 -36.44 -33.21
N PHE A 215 -14.75 -36.40 -32.06
CA PHE A 215 -13.48 -37.07 -31.81
C PHE A 215 -13.67 -38.40 -31.10
N ASN A 216 -13.20 -39.50 -31.71
CA ASN A 216 -13.36 -40.86 -31.16
C ASN A 216 -12.04 -41.48 -30.68
N ARG A 217 -10.95 -41.29 -31.44
CA ARG A 217 -9.60 -41.78 -31.11
C ARG A 217 -8.56 -41.13 -32.02
N TRP A 218 -7.32 -41.11 -31.56
CA TRP A 218 -6.18 -40.89 -32.44
C TRP A 218 -5.98 -42.13 -33.33
N GLY A 219 -6.19 -41.98 -34.63
CA GLY A 219 -5.90 -43.02 -35.64
C GLY A 219 -4.41 -43.05 -35.98
N ASP A 220 -4.05 -43.72 -37.08
CA ASP A 220 -2.72 -43.54 -37.66
C ASP A 220 -2.64 -42.15 -38.31
N HIS A 221 -1.61 -41.38 -37.98
CA HIS A 221 -1.47 -39.98 -38.39
C HIS A 221 0.01 -39.55 -38.39
N PRO A 222 0.38 -38.56 -39.21
CA PRO A 222 1.70 -37.96 -39.16
C PRO A 222 2.00 -37.42 -37.77
N ARG A 223 3.16 -37.80 -37.23
CA ARG A 223 3.65 -37.31 -35.94
C ARG A 223 4.68 -36.22 -36.16
N ILE A 224 4.59 -35.18 -35.36
CA ILE A 224 5.60 -34.13 -35.24
C ILE A 224 6.50 -34.52 -34.07
N GLU A 225 7.81 -34.45 -34.27
CA GLU A 225 8.80 -34.61 -33.20
C GLU A 225 9.83 -33.49 -33.31
N ARG A 226 9.98 -32.70 -32.23
CA ARG A 226 10.94 -31.61 -32.14
C ARG A 226 11.92 -31.88 -30.99
N LYS A 227 13.22 -31.82 -31.28
CA LYS A 227 14.32 -32.03 -30.32
C LYS A 227 15.31 -30.86 -30.36
N ALA A 228 14.91 -29.69 -29.86
CA ALA A 228 15.87 -28.61 -29.58
C ALA A 228 16.34 -28.70 -28.12
N PRO A 229 17.51 -28.12 -27.75
CA PRO A 229 18.07 -28.26 -26.40
C PRO A 229 17.08 -27.90 -25.29
N ASP A 230 16.39 -26.76 -25.43
CA ASP A 230 15.49 -26.19 -24.42
C ASP A 230 14.03 -26.14 -24.87
N LEU A 231 13.70 -26.71 -26.03
CA LEU A 231 12.33 -26.82 -26.52
C LEU A 231 12.18 -28.14 -27.27
N PHE A 232 11.48 -29.07 -26.66
CA PHE A 232 11.28 -30.39 -27.22
C PHE A 232 9.87 -30.86 -26.94
N TYR A 233 9.24 -31.41 -27.97
CA TYR A 233 7.82 -31.75 -27.95
C TYR A 233 7.50 -32.78 -29.03
N HIS A 234 6.35 -33.42 -28.87
CA HIS A 234 5.74 -34.20 -29.92
C HIS A 234 4.30 -33.73 -30.15
N GLY A 235 3.76 -34.01 -31.32
CA GLY A 235 2.40 -33.66 -31.66
C GLY A 235 1.87 -34.48 -32.81
N GLY A 236 0.62 -34.20 -33.17
CA GLY A 236 -0.06 -34.86 -34.26
C GLY A 236 -1.34 -34.13 -34.62
N SER A 237 -1.82 -34.38 -35.84
CA SER A 237 -3.03 -33.75 -36.36
C SER A 237 -3.81 -34.73 -37.24
N ILE A 238 -5.14 -34.69 -37.09
CA ILE A 238 -6.14 -35.37 -37.92
C ILE A 238 -7.22 -34.34 -38.28
N GLY A 239 -8.08 -34.63 -39.25
CA GLY A 239 -8.98 -33.62 -39.86
C GLY A 239 -9.91 -32.83 -38.92
N ASN A 240 -10.07 -33.22 -37.65
CA ASN A 240 -10.90 -32.51 -36.66
C ASN A 240 -10.26 -32.40 -35.26
N ALA A 241 -8.98 -32.71 -35.13
CA ALA A 241 -8.27 -32.63 -33.86
C ALA A 241 -6.76 -32.56 -34.05
N SER A 242 -6.07 -31.87 -33.15
CA SER A 242 -4.62 -31.85 -33.08
C SER A 242 -4.15 -31.71 -31.65
N TYR A 243 -2.92 -32.14 -31.38
CA TYR A 243 -2.31 -31.98 -30.08
C TYR A 243 -0.82 -31.69 -30.21
N VAL A 244 -0.27 -31.02 -29.21
CA VAL A 244 1.16 -30.90 -29.00
C VAL A 244 1.45 -30.92 -27.50
N ASN A 245 2.36 -31.81 -27.09
CA ASN A 245 2.78 -31.97 -25.70
C ASN A 245 4.31 -31.90 -25.64
N GLY A 246 4.83 -31.12 -24.70
CA GLY A 246 6.27 -31.01 -24.57
C GLY A 246 6.72 -30.13 -23.44
N ARG A 247 8.02 -29.81 -23.48
CA ARG A 247 8.69 -29.04 -22.45
C ARG A 247 9.48 -27.89 -23.04
N MET A 248 9.54 -26.79 -22.29
CA MET A 248 10.40 -25.65 -22.60
C MET A 248 11.17 -25.25 -21.35
N ILE A 249 12.47 -24.98 -21.49
CA ILE A 249 13.33 -24.55 -20.38
C ILE A 249 13.67 -23.07 -20.61
N ALA A 250 13.33 -22.22 -19.65
CA ALA A 250 13.72 -20.83 -19.61
C ALA A 250 14.72 -20.63 -18.46
N ARG A 251 15.86 -20.02 -18.78
CA ARG A 251 16.90 -19.67 -17.79
C ARG A 251 16.81 -18.20 -17.45
N SER A 252 17.31 -17.84 -16.28
CA SER A 252 17.39 -16.43 -15.88
C SER A 252 18.18 -15.63 -16.90
N THR A 253 17.68 -14.42 -17.20
CA THR A 253 18.38 -13.43 -18.03
C THR A 253 19.29 -12.54 -17.18
N ILE A 254 19.21 -12.62 -15.86
CA ILE A 254 19.92 -11.77 -14.91
C ILE A 254 21.00 -12.61 -14.19
N PRO A 255 22.29 -12.41 -14.49
CA PRO A 255 23.36 -13.11 -13.78
C PRO A 255 23.50 -12.61 -12.33
N LEU A 256 24.10 -13.44 -11.46
CA LEU A 256 24.31 -13.10 -10.05
C LEU A 256 25.19 -11.85 -9.89
N GLU A 257 26.22 -11.71 -10.72
CA GLU A 257 27.12 -10.56 -10.73
C GLU A 257 26.36 -9.26 -10.98
N GLN A 258 25.37 -9.27 -11.89
CA GLN A 258 24.54 -8.10 -12.14
C GLN A 258 23.70 -7.72 -10.91
N LEU A 259 23.10 -8.70 -10.21
CA LEU A 259 22.34 -8.41 -8.97
C LEU A 259 23.25 -7.82 -7.88
N ILE A 260 24.47 -8.34 -7.76
CA ILE A 260 25.47 -7.82 -6.83
C ILE A 260 25.87 -6.38 -7.21
N ASP A 261 26.09 -6.12 -8.49
CA ASP A 261 26.50 -4.80 -8.96
C ASP A 261 25.37 -3.77 -8.86
N ASP A 262 24.12 -4.16 -9.16
CA ASP A 262 22.92 -3.34 -8.92
C ASP A 262 22.81 -2.96 -7.44
N TRP A 263 23.01 -3.90 -6.51
CA TRP A 263 22.97 -3.64 -5.08
C TRP A 263 24.13 -2.75 -4.60
N LYS A 264 25.35 -2.96 -5.14
CA LYS A 264 26.48 -2.06 -4.89
C LYS A 264 26.18 -0.65 -5.38
N GLU A 265 25.57 -0.50 -6.56
CA GLU A 265 25.22 0.79 -7.13
C GLU A 265 24.14 1.49 -6.29
N GLU A 266 23.10 0.76 -5.86
CA GLU A 266 22.07 1.26 -4.96
C GLU A 266 22.65 1.76 -3.63
N SER A 267 23.60 0.99 -3.08
CA SER A 267 24.30 1.30 -1.83
C SER A 267 25.44 2.31 -2.00
N ASN A 268 25.77 2.72 -3.22
CA ASN A 268 26.91 3.60 -3.48
C ASN A 268 26.57 5.05 -3.09
N PRO A 269 27.24 5.64 -2.09
CA PRO A 269 27.01 7.02 -1.67
C PRO A 269 27.42 8.05 -2.73
N THR A 270 28.25 7.65 -3.71
CA THR A 270 28.72 8.49 -4.83
C THR A 270 27.94 8.28 -6.13
N ARG A 271 26.88 7.46 -6.11
CA ARG A 271 25.98 7.33 -7.26
C ARG A 271 25.48 8.72 -7.60
N LYS A 272 25.61 9.11 -8.88
CA LYS A 272 25.02 10.36 -9.40
C LYS A 272 23.51 10.24 -9.37
N LYS A 273 22.93 10.41 -8.19
CA LYS A 273 21.50 10.64 -8.03
C LYS A 273 21.24 12.07 -8.50
N GLU A 274 20.12 12.24 -9.18
CA GLU A 274 19.65 13.59 -9.46
C GLU A 274 19.11 14.18 -8.15
N TYR A 275 19.49 15.43 -7.88
CA TYR A 275 19.06 16.18 -6.71
C TYR A 275 18.51 17.53 -7.13
N ALA A 276 17.42 17.95 -6.51
CA ALA A 276 16.85 19.26 -6.76
C ALA A 276 17.69 20.38 -6.10
N THR A 277 17.51 21.61 -6.57
CA THR A 277 18.07 22.82 -5.95
C THR A 277 17.00 23.53 -5.14
N PHE A 278 17.40 24.09 -4.01
CA PHE A 278 16.50 24.82 -3.11
C PHE A 278 17.13 26.14 -2.69
N LYS A 279 16.28 27.16 -2.62
CA LYS A 279 16.47 28.42 -1.91
C LYS A 279 16.37 28.13 -0.42
N ILE A 280 17.48 28.34 0.28
CA ILE A 280 17.62 28.10 1.71
C ILE A 280 18.14 29.33 2.43
N PHE A 281 17.91 29.36 3.74
CA PHE A 281 18.67 30.21 4.64
C PHE A 281 19.82 29.38 5.22
N ASP A 282 21.06 29.63 4.79
CA ASP A 282 22.22 28.91 5.33
C ASP A 282 22.48 29.37 6.76
N ARG A 283 22.18 28.48 7.71
CA ARG A 283 22.31 28.78 9.15
C ARG A 283 23.76 28.94 9.60
N LYS A 284 24.71 28.44 8.82
CA LYS A 284 26.13 28.54 9.14
C LYS A 284 26.69 29.92 8.86
N SER A 285 26.39 30.48 7.69
CA SER A 285 26.86 31.80 7.24
C SER A 285 25.86 32.93 7.53
N GLY A 286 24.60 32.59 7.77
CA GLY A 286 23.52 33.55 8.00
C GLY A 286 23.05 34.24 6.71
N VAL A 287 23.26 33.64 5.54
CA VAL A 287 22.85 34.21 4.25
C VAL A 287 21.85 33.35 3.49
N GLU A 288 21.06 33.99 2.64
CA GLU A 288 20.19 33.32 1.67
C GLU A 288 21.02 32.81 0.49
N VAL A 289 20.88 31.52 0.17
CA VAL A 289 21.60 30.89 -0.95
C VAL A 289 20.70 29.89 -1.65
N GLU A 290 20.89 29.74 -2.96
CA GLU A 290 20.29 28.66 -3.74
C GLU A 290 21.36 27.59 -3.98
N THR A 291 21.10 26.37 -3.52
CA THR A 291 22.06 25.26 -3.59
C THR A 291 21.37 23.93 -3.85
N SER A 292 22.11 22.93 -4.33
CA SER A 292 21.60 21.56 -4.45
C SER A 292 21.44 20.92 -3.08
N CYS A 293 20.41 20.08 -2.90
CA CYS A 293 20.31 19.22 -1.72
C CYS A 293 21.20 17.98 -1.80
N ALA A 294 22.01 17.83 -2.86
CA ALA A 294 22.94 16.72 -2.98
C ALA A 294 23.91 16.66 -1.77
N PRO A 295 24.26 15.47 -1.26
CA PRO A 295 25.19 15.32 -0.13
C PRO A 295 26.53 16.04 -0.32
N GLU A 296 27.05 16.08 -1.54
CA GLU A 296 28.31 16.77 -1.89
C GLU A 296 28.20 18.31 -1.87
N SER A 297 26.98 18.85 -1.87
CA SER A 297 26.70 20.30 -1.81
C SER A 297 26.39 20.79 -0.40
N LEU A 298 26.38 19.88 0.58
CA LEU A 298 26.05 20.13 1.98
C LEU A 298 27.20 19.69 2.88
N SER A 299 27.20 20.21 4.11
CA SER A 299 28.05 19.75 5.19
C SER A 299 27.22 19.50 6.45
N ASN A 300 27.74 18.69 7.37
CA ASN A 300 27.12 18.58 8.68
C ASN A 300 27.70 19.62 9.67
N TYR A 301 26.99 19.83 10.78
CA TYR A 301 27.35 20.79 11.82
C TYR A 301 28.74 20.53 12.45
N PHE A 302 29.24 19.29 12.40
CA PHE A 302 30.51 18.88 13.01
C PHE A 302 31.72 19.01 12.07
N GLN A 303 31.49 19.22 10.78
CA GLN A 303 32.55 19.30 9.77
C GLN A 303 32.92 20.75 9.47
N LYS A 304 34.23 21.02 9.46
CA LYS A 304 34.75 22.29 8.94
C LYS A 304 34.75 22.24 7.41
N SER A 305 33.77 22.89 6.81
CA SER A 305 33.60 23.06 5.36
C SER A 305 33.23 24.52 5.10
N ASP A 306 33.09 24.94 3.84
CA ASP A 306 32.43 26.19 3.42
C ASP A 306 30.99 25.97 2.95
N LEU A 307 30.57 24.71 2.75
CA LEU A 307 29.22 24.33 2.31
C LEU A 307 28.13 24.64 3.37
N PRO A 308 26.88 24.89 2.95
CA PRO A 308 25.75 25.05 3.88
C PRO A 308 25.55 23.85 4.78
N TRP A 309 24.98 24.05 5.97
CA TRP A 309 24.65 22.93 6.85
C TRP A 309 23.42 22.16 6.36
N GLU A 310 23.41 20.84 6.52
CA GLU A 310 22.25 19.97 6.24
C GLU A 310 20.98 20.39 7.01
N ILE A 311 21.15 21.00 8.18
CA ILE A 311 20.07 21.56 9.03
C ILE A 311 19.69 23.00 8.64
N SER A 312 20.10 23.46 7.46
CA SER A 312 19.65 24.74 6.92
C SER A 312 18.24 24.60 6.33
N PRO A 313 17.29 25.46 6.72
CA PRO A 313 15.91 25.37 6.28
C PRO A 313 15.72 25.89 4.85
N ALA A 314 14.97 25.13 4.06
CA ALA A 314 14.28 25.60 2.88
C ALA A 314 12.85 26.02 3.27
N PHE A 315 12.32 27.06 2.61
CA PHE A 315 10.98 27.58 2.87
C PHE A 315 10.07 27.37 1.66
N PHE A 316 8.79 27.14 1.91
CA PHE A 316 7.82 26.74 0.92
C PHE A 316 6.48 27.44 1.15
N ARG A 317 5.77 27.70 0.06
CA ARG A 317 4.35 28.04 0.13
C ARG A 317 3.56 26.90 0.79
N PRO A 318 2.56 27.19 1.64
CA PRO A 318 1.83 26.17 2.39
C PRO A 318 1.07 25.15 1.53
N ASP A 319 0.78 25.51 0.27
CA ASP A 319 0.18 24.63 -0.73
C ASP A 319 0.95 23.32 -0.96
N VAL A 320 2.24 23.26 -0.61
CA VAL A 320 3.05 22.03 -0.67
C VAL A 320 2.45 20.89 0.17
N LEU A 321 1.65 21.19 1.20
CA LEU A 321 1.00 20.17 2.03
C LEU A 321 -0.32 19.66 1.46
N HIS A 322 -0.89 20.34 0.46
CA HIS A 322 -2.23 20.01 -0.06
C HIS A 322 -2.31 18.58 -0.62
N ARG A 323 -1.29 18.16 -1.38
CA ARG A 323 -1.25 16.80 -1.96
C ARG A 323 -1.26 15.71 -0.88
N PHE A 324 -0.57 15.93 0.23
CA PHE A 324 -0.49 14.96 1.33
C PHE A 324 -1.78 14.94 2.16
N LYS A 325 -2.49 16.07 2.26
CA LYS A 325 -3.81 16.13 2.88
C LYS A 325 -4.91 15.47 2.04
N ALA A 326 -4.82 15.56 0.71
CA ALA A 326 -5.85 15.11 -0.20
C ALA A 326 -5.96 13.57 -0.33
N ASP A 327 -4.88 12.83 -0.03
CA ASP A 327 -4.82 11.37 -0.14
C ASP A 327 -4.31 10.72 1.16
N PRO A 328 -5.15 10.64 2.20
CA PRO A 328 -4.78 10.04 3.49
C PRO A 328 -4.62 8.51 3.44
N GLU A 329 -5.02 7.85 2.35
CA GLU A 329 -4.78 6.41 2.16
C GLU A 329 -3.34 6.14 1.69
N LYS A 330 -2.72 7.10 1.00
CA LYS A 330 -1.32 7.03 0.54
C LYS A 330 -0.35 7.72 1.49
N TYR A 331 -0.71 8.87 2.04
CA TYR A 331 0.18 9.67 2.86
C TYR A 331 -0.28 9.71 4.32
N SER A 332 0.67 9.53 5.24
CA SER A 332 0.47 9.91 6.63
C SER A 332 1.07 11.30 6.83
N LEU A 333 0.26 12.20 7.39
CA LEU A 333 0.62 13.58 7.67
C LEU A 333 0.39 13.83 9.17
N ASP A 334 1.47 13.95 9.90
CA ASP A 334 1.51 14.35 11.32
C ASP A 334 1.87 15.85 11.40
N ASP A 335 1.85 16.42 12.59
CA ASP A 335 2.13 17.84 12.84
C ASP A 335 3.51 18.28 12.36
N ARG A 336 4.48 17.35 12.33
CA ARG A 336 5.87 17.63 11.92
C ARG A 336 6.49 16.57 11.00
N TYR A 337 5.75 15.55 10.58
CA TYR A 337 6.30 14.41 9.85
C TYR A 337 5.37 14.02 8.70
N ILE A 338 5.96 13.62 7.56
CA ILE A 338 5.22 13.12 6.41
C ILE A 338 5.80 11.77 6.02
N SER A 339 4.95 10.78 5.76
CA SER A 339 5.39 9.52 5.15
C SER A 339 4.47 9.05 4.05
N CYS A 340 5.02 8.26 3.14
CA CYS A 340 4.27 7.59 2.08
C CYS A 340 4.45 6.08 2.23
N ARG A 341 3.47 5.40 2.83
CA ARG A 341 3.41 3.92 3.02
C ARG A 341 4.77 3.23 3.26
N ASN A 342 5.64 3.84 4.06
CA ASN A 342 7.03 3.41 4.33
C ASN A 342 8.02 3.43 3.15
N ALA A 343 7.61 3.83 1.94
CA ALA A 343 8.51 4.01 0.80
C ALA A 343 9.50 5.15 1.04
N TRP A 344 9.02 6.26 1.61
CA TRP A 344 9.85 7.39 2.03
C TRP A 344 9.19 8.16 3.16
N TYR A 345 9.99 9.00 3.82
CA TYR A 345 9.50 9.95 4.81
C TYR A 345 10.27 11.28 4.77
N LEU A 346 9.56 12.36 5.06
CA LEU A 346 10.14 13.64 5.42
C LEU A 346 10.19 13.72 6.95
N LYS A 347 11.41 13.68 7.49
CA LYS A 347 11.65 13.56 8.93
C LYS A 347 11.05 14.71 9.74
N SER A 348 11.22 15.94 9.26
CA SER A 348 10.74 17.11 9.96
C SER A 348 10.29 18.22 9.02
N TYR A 349 9.13 18.80 9.31
CA TYR A 349 8.70 20.09 8.79
C TYR A 349 7.95 20.86 9.89
N ASP A 350 7.76 22.17 9.70
CA ASP A 350 6.84 22.95 10.52
C ASP A 350 6.35 24.18 9.73
N ILE A 351 5.38 24.91 10.28
CA ILE A 351 4.86 26.17 9.72
C ILE A 351 5.30 27.32 10.64
N ASN A 352 5.99 28.31 10.07
CA ASN A 352 6.45 29.48 10.83
C ASN A 352 5.35 30.56 10.99
N GLU A 353 5.67 31.61 11.75
CA GLU A 353 4.77 32.76 11.99
C GLU A 353 4.38 33.51 10.70
N ALA A 354 5.18 33.41 9.64
CA ALA A 354 4.88 34.00 8.33
C ALA A 354 3.99 33.10 7.46
N GLY A 355 3.54 31.94 7.97
CA GLY A 355 2.73 30.97 7.25
C GLY A 355 3.50 30.14 6.21
N GLN A 356 4.84 30.17 6.25
CA GLN A 356 5.67 29.35 5.37
C GLN A 356 5.90 27.98 6.00
N VAL A 357 5.79 26.93 5.18
CA VAL A 357 6.27 25.61 5.55
C VAL A 357 7.78 25.62 5.42
N HIS A 358 8.49 25.08 6.42
CA HIS A 358 9.93 24.90 6.33
C HIS A 358 10.33 23.45 6.60
N ALA A 359 11.37 23.00 5.91
CA ALA A 359 11.99 21.68 6.09
C ALA A 359 13.50 21.80 5.90
N TYR A 360 14.27 20.89 6.50
CA TYR A 360 15.74 20.94 6.37
C TYR A 360 16.20 20.35 5.03
N ILE A 361 17.17 21.02 4.40
CA ILE A 361 17.67 20.61 3.09
C ILE A 361 18.26 19.18 3.09
N GLY A 362 18.86 18.75 4.20
CA GLY A 362 19.35 17.38 4.35
C GLY A 362 18.23 16.33 4.48
N ASP A 363 17.07 16.70 5.01
CA ASP A 363 15.90 15.80 5.03
C ASP A 363 15.26 15.72 3.63
N LEU A 364 15.19 16.84 2.90
CA LEU A 364 14.72 16.88 1.51
C LEU A 364 15.60 16.03 0.59
N ALA A 365 16.91 16.00 0.82
CA ALA A 365 17.86 15.17 0.07
C ALA A 365 17.55 13.67 0.11
N ARG A 366 16.81 13.21 1.13
CA ARG A 366 16.45 11.78 1.31
C ARG A 366 15.20 11.39 0.55
N LEU A 367 14.43 12.37 0.09
CA LEU A 367 13.22 12.11 -0.68
C LEU A 367 13.56 11.62 -2.10
N PRO A 368 12.69 10.82 -2.74
CA PRO A 368 12.80 10.53 -4.16
C PRO A 368 12.86 11.82 -5.00
N ILE A 369 13.55 11.81 -6.14
CA ILE A 369 13.71 13.02 -6.98
C ILE A 369 12.38 13.64 -7.41
N GLU A 370 11.35 12.83 -7.67
CA GLU A 370 10.01 13.34 -8.00
C GLU A 370 9.41 14.14 -6.85
N GLU A 371 9.62 13.69 -5.61
CA GLU A 371 9.22 14.37 -4.39
C GLU A 371 10.04 15.64 -4.19
N GLN A 372 11.37 15.58 -4.36
CA GLN A 372 12.22 16.77 -4.29
C GLN A 372 11.77 17.86 -5.29
N ARG A 373 11.46 17.49 -6.54
CA ARG A 373 10.96 18.41 -7.57
C ARG A 373 9.58 18.98 -7.23
N TYR A 374 8.71 18.15 -6.64
CA TYR A 374 7.43 18.64 -6.12
C TYR A 374 7.65 19.74 -5.08
N TRP A 375 8.47 19.48 -4.06
CA TRP A 375 8.82 20.47 -3.04
C TRP A 375 9.47 21.72 -3.67
N GLN A 376 10.40 21.54 -4.60
CA GLN A 376 11.09 22.62 -5.31
C GLN A 376 10.11 23.57 -6.01
N SER A 377 9.00 23.07 -6.57
CA SER A 377 8.00 23.90 -7.25
C SER A 377 7.26 24.90 -6.32
N PHE A 378 7.29 24.66 -5.01
CA PHE A 378 6.71 25.54 -3.98
C PHE A 378 7.77 26.33 -3.20
N ASN A 379 9.05 26.15 -3.50
CA ASN A 379 10.15 26.75 -2.76
C ASN A 379 10.21 28.27 -2.98
N GLU A 380 10.33 29.02 -1.89
CA GLU A 380 10.40 30.47 -1.86
C GLU A 380 11.44 30.97 -0.84
N TRP A 381 11.81 32.24 -0.95
CA TRP A 381 12.73 32.87 0.00
C TRP A 381 12.06 33.04 1.38
N PRO A 382 12.84 33.00 2.48
CA PRO A 382 12.30 33.18 3.82
C PRO A 382 11.63 34.54 3.98
N LYS A 383 10.43 34.53 4.56
CA LYS A 383 9.69 35.72 5.04
C LYS A 383 9.77 35.84 6.57
N GLY A 384 10.39 34.86 7.22
CA GLY A 384 10.59 34.76 8.66
C GLY A 384 11.57 33.65 8.99
N THR A 385 11.77 33.38 10.28
CA THR A 385 12.62 32.28 10.76
C THR A 385 11.88 30.95 10.70
N ILE A 386 12.55 29.85 11.08
CA ILE A 386 11.84 28.61 11.46
C ILE A 386 10.89 28.86 12.63
N SER A 387 9.90 27.99 12.82
CA SER A 387 8.99 28.06 13.98
C SER A 387 9.78 28.00 15.28
N LYS A 388 9.26 28.67 16.33
CA LYS A 388 9.89 28.64 17.66
C LYS A 388 9.95 27.21 18.20
N ARG A 389 8.88 26.44 18.03
CA ARG A 389 8.85 24.99 18.34
C ARG A 389 9.97 24.20 17.64
N ALA A 390 10.19 24.43 16.35
CA ALA A 390 11.27 23.75 15.62
C ALA A 390 12.66 24.21 16.10
N HIS A 391 12.81 25.47 16.47
CA HIS A 391 14.05 25.96 17.07
C HIS A 391 14.37 25.28 18.40
N GLU A 392 13.41 25.22 19.32
CA GLU A 392 13.56 24.56 20.63
C GLU A 392 13.87 23.06 20.45
N ASN A 393 13.05 22.35 19.70
CA ASN A 393 13.17 20.89 19.54
C ASN A 393 14.41 20.48 18.74
N ASP A 394 14.62 21.10 17.57
CA ASP A 394 15.59 20.58 16.60
C ASP A 394 16.98 21.19 16.78
N ILE A 395 17.06 22.40 17.34
CA ILE A 395 18.32 23.14 17.48
C ILE A 395 18.82 23.13 18.92
N LEU A 396 17.95 23.42 19.89
CA LEU A 396 18.34 23.45 21.31
C LEU A 396 18.26 22.06 21.96
N GLY A 397 17.48 21.14 21.38
CA GLY A 397 17.25 19.81 21.95
C GLY A 397 16.34 19.86 23.18
N GLU A 398 15.50 20.89 23.28
CA GLU A 398 14.59 21.14 24.39
C GLU A 398 13.16 20.76 23.99
N PHE A 399 12.32 20.42 24.96
CA PHE A 399 10.89 20.27 24.68
C PHE A 399 10.27 21.64 24.38
N SER A 400 9.44 21.70 23.35
CA SER A 400 8.67 22.88 22.99
C SER A 400 7.96 23.50 24.20
N SER A 401 8.22 24.78 24.45
CA SER A 401 7.52 25.56 25.48
C SER A 401 6.17 26.09 24.98
N GLU A 402 5.88 25.93 23.68
CA GLU A 402 4.62 26.38 23.10
C GLU A 402 3.42 25.53 23.51
N TYR A 403 2.36 26.22 23.95
CA TYR A 403 1.06 25.61 24.17
C TYR A 403 0.41 25.22 22.82
N ASP A 404 0.28 23.91 22.60
CA ASP A 404 -0.43 23.32 21.46
C ASP A 404 -1.77 22.70 21.94
N PRO A 405 -2.88 23.43 21.80
CA PRO A 405 -4.16 22.98 22.35
C PRO A 405 -4.75 21.77 21.61
N LEU A 406 -4.50 21.62 20.30
CA LEU A 406 -5.01 20.47 19.56
C LEU A 406 -4.26 19.20 19.99
N HIS A 407 -2.94 19.30 20.12
CA HIS A 407 -2.12 18.19 20.61
C HIS A 407 -2.54 17.74 22.02
N LEU A 408 -2.77 18.69 22.94
CA LEU A 408 -3.24 18.37 24.30
C LEU A 408 -4.64 17.75 24.31
N LEU A 409 -5.56 18.23 23.48
CA LEU A 409 -6.87 17.60 23.31
C LEU A 409 -6.75 16.16 22.78
N LYS A 410 -5.91 15.93 21.77
CA LYS A 410 -5.63 14.57 21.25
C LYS A 410 -5.05 13.67 22.34
N TYR A 411 -4.12 14.17 23.16
CA TYR A 411 -3.56 13.44 24.29
C TYR A 411 -4.63 13.05 25.31
N LYS A 412 -5.49 13.99 25.73
CA LYS A 412 -6.59 13.75 26.68
C LYS A 412 -7.60 12.73 26.13
N ILE A 413 -7.95 12.85 24.86
CA ILE A 413 -8.83 11.88 24.17
C ILE A 413 -8.18 10.50 24.10
N GLY A 414 -6.86 10.42 23.85
CA GLY A 414 -6.11 9.16 23.91
C GLY A 414 -6.17 8.50 25.29
N LYS A 415 -6.09 9.29 26.37
CA LYS A 415 -6.29 8.79 27.74
C LYS A 415 -7.71 8.29 27.99
N LEU A 416 -8.73 9.02 27.52
CA LEU A 416 -10.12 8.55 27.58
C LEU A 416 -10.31 7.26 26.80
N ASN A 417 -9.72 7.12 25.61
CA ASN A 417 -9.82 5.91 24.81
C ASN A 417 -9.22 4.68 25.50
N ALA A 418 -8.16 4.86 26.30
CA ALA A 418 -7.52 3.77 27.04
C ALA A 418 -8.38 3.24 28.19
N ALA A 419 -9.21 4.10 28.80
CA ALA A 419 -10.13 3.74 29.87
C ALA A 419 -11.47 4.46 29.69
N PRO A 420 -12.29 4.06 28.69
CA PRO A 420 -13.43 4.85 28.24
C PRO A 420 -14.57 4.83 29.26
N PRO A 421 -14.98 6.01 29.78
CA PRO A 421 -16.20 6.13 30.57
C PRO A 421 -17.43 5.84 29.71
N ASP A 422 -18.53 5.40 30.33
CA ASP A 422 -19.78 5.08 29.61
C ASP A 422 -20.28 6.24 28.73
N TRP A 423 -20.06 7.49 29.14
CA TRP A 423 -20.49 8.68 28.40
C TRP A 423 -19.57 9.10 27.25
N TRP A 424 -18.47 8.39 27.03
CA TRP A 424 -17.51 8.67 25.95
C TRP A 424 -17.47 7.52 24.95
N GLN A 425 -17.64 7.83 23.67
CA GLN A 425 -17.37 6.88 22.61
C GLN A 425 -15.90 7.01 22.18
N PRO A 426 -15.08 5.94 22.33
CA PRO A 426 -13.69 5.96 21.93
C PRO A 426 -13.50 6.40 20.48
N ARG A 427 -12.47 7.23 20.24
CA ARG A 427 -12.10 7.73 18.90
C ARG A 427 -11.02 6.84 18.31
N GLY A 428 -11.22 6.35 17.09
CA GLY A 428 -10.19 5.57 16.40
C GLY A 428 -8.99 6.44 16.00
N GLU A 429 -7.85 5.81 15.73
CA GLU A 429 -6.61 6.48 15.28
C GLU A 429 -6.88 7.37 14.05
N ALA A 430 -7.61 6.87 13.06
CA ALA A 430 -8.00 7.65 11.88
C ALA A 430 -8.77 8.95 12.19
N GLN A 431 -9.58 8.98 13.26
CA GLN A 431 -10.31 10.19 13.66
C GLN A 431 -9.41 11.19 14.39
N ILE A 432 -8.46 10.69 15.18
CA ILE A 432 -7.44 11.50 15.86
C ILE A 432 -6.53 12.15 14.81
N ASP A 433 -6.10 11.37 13.82
CA ASP A 433 -5.19 11.81 12.76
C ASP A 433 -5.85 12.77 11.79
N ALA A 434 -7.17 12.65 11.58
CA ALA A 434 -7.93 13.52 10.69
C ALA A 434 -8.04 14.97 11.18
N ALA A 435 -8.06 15.21 12.50
CA ALA A 435 -8.15 16.56 13.05
C ALA A 435 -6.79 17.25 13.00
N ARG A 436 -6.62 18.26 12.15
CA ARG A 436 -5.35 18.97 11.98
C ARG A 436 -5.57 20.48 11.97
N TYR A 437 -4.47 21.22 12.08
CA TYR A 437 -4.50 22.65 11.80
C TYR A 437 -4.63 22.89 10.28
N PRO A 438 -5.42 23.90 9.85
CA PRO A 438 -5.36 24.38 8.47
C PRO A 438 -3.92 24.80 8.12
N ALA A 439 -3.39 24.26 7.03
CA ALA A 439 -2.06 24.58 6.51
C ALA A 439 -2.10 25.84 5.65
N THR A 440 -3.15 25.99 4.84
CA THR A 440 -3.41 27.20 4.04
C THR A 440 -4.54 28.04 4.65
N ASP A 441 -4.74 29.25 4.12
CA ASP A 441 -5.88 30.11 4.47
C ASP A 441 -7.14 29.81 3.62
N SER A 442 -7.24 28.58 3.09
CA SER A 442 -8.38 28.11 2.31
C SER A 442 -9.61 27.85 3.19
N THR A 443 -10.76 28.44 2.81
CA THR A 443 -12.04 28.21 3.49
C THR A 443 -12.47 26.75 3.45
N LEU A 444 -12.22 26.05 2.34
CA LEU A 444 -12.58 24.64 2.21
C LEU A 444 -11.74 23.77 3.15
N GLU A 445 -10.45 24.04 3.24
CA GLU A 445 -9.56 23.34 4.16
C GLU A 445 -10.00 23.60 5.61
N TRP A 446 -10.20 24.87 5.97
CA TRP A 446 -10.68 25.24 7.29
C TRP A 446 -12.01 24.56 7.67
N ALA A 447 -12.99 24.50 6.75
CA ALA A 447 -14.25 23.81 6.96
C ALA A 447 -14.07 22.30 7.22
N ASN A 448 -13.16 21.65 6.49
CA ASN A 448 -12.85 20.23 6.68
C ASN A 448 -12.16 19.98 8.03
N GLU A 449 -11.22 20.83 8.44
CA GLU A 449 -10.54 20.71 9.73
C GLU A 449 -11.51 20.95 10.90
N ILE A 450 -12.43 21.91 10.78
CA ILE A 450 -13.51 22.14 11.76
C ILE A 450 -14.42 20.92 11.89
N LEU A 451 -14.78 20.27 10.77
CA LEU A 451 -15.56 19.05 10.77
C LEU A 451 -14.83 17.91 11.48
N ALA A 452 -13.55 17.68 11.14
CA ALA A 452 -12.74 16.65 11.77
C ALA A 452 -12.58 16.90 13.28
N PHE A 453 -12.42 18.16 13.68
CA PHE A 453 -12.30 18.53 15.09
C PHE A 453 -13.61 18.33 15.87
N ASP A 454 -14.76 18.69 15.30
CA ASP A 454 -16.09 18.42 15.89
C ASP A 454 -16.33 16.91 16.05
N GLN A 455 -15.97 16.11 15.04
CA GLN A 455 -16.06 14.65 15.07
C GLN A 455 -15.14 14.02 16.11
N LEU A 456 -13.94 14.58 16.30
CA LEU A 456 -12.99 14.14 17.31
C LEU A 456 -13.48 14.45 18.74
N LEU A 457 -13.99 15.67 18.97
CA LEU A 457 -14.28 16.18 20.30
C LEU A 457 -15.76 16.08 20.69
N VAL A 458 -16.66 16.70 19.93
CA VAL A 458 -18.07 16.89 20.32
C VAL A 458 -18.89 15.63 20.06
N GLU A 459 -18.71 14.99 18.90
CA GLU A 459 -19.37 13.72 18.59
C GLU A 459 -18.86 12.58 19.50
N GLY A 460 -17.80 12.84 20.29
CA GLY A 460 -17.29 12.08 21.45
C GLY A 460 -18.35 11.63 22.45
N PHE A 461 -19.26 12.55 22.77
CA PHE A 461 -20.17 12.45 23.89
C PHE A 461 -21.42 11.61 23.58
N GLN A 462 -21.64 10.55 24.36
CA GLN A 462 -22.81 9.69 24.23
C GLN A 462 -24.02 10.23 25.02
N LEU A 463 -25.12 10.49 24.31
CA LEU A 463 -26.31 11.11 24.90
C LEU A 463 -27.01 10.24 25.95
N LYS A 464 -27.19 8.93 25.69
CA LYS A 464 -27.93 8.05 26.61
C LYS A 464 -27.23 7.93 27.99
N PRO A 465 -25.92 7.64 28.06
CA PRO A 465 -25.20 7.60 29.34
C PRO A 465 -25.13 8.96 30.03
N LEU A 466 -25.01 10.07 29.28
CA LEU A 466 -25.04 11.42 29.86
C LEU A 466 -26.38 11.73 30.54
N ARG A 467 -27.51 11.33 29.93
CA ARG A 467 -28.83 11.51 30.56
C ARG A 467 -28.95 10.73 31.86
N LYS A 468 -28.50 9.47 31.85
CA LYS A 468 -28.45 8.64 33.05
C LYS A 468 -27.59 9.30 34.14
N LEU A 469 -26.41 9.81 33.78
CA LEU A 469 -25.53 10.52 34.72
C LEU A 469 -26.18 11.79 35.32
N LEU A 470 -26.96 12.52 34.53
CA LEU A 470 -27.73 13.68 35.02
C LEU A 470 -28.82 13.26 36.01
N GLU A 471 -29.57 12.21 35.69
CA GLU A 471 -30.64 11.67 36.54
C GLU A 471 -30.09 11.10 37.85
N ASP A 472 -28.97 10.37 37.81
CA ASP A 472 -28.29 9.82 38.98
C ASP A 472 -27.80 10.92 39.93
N ARG A 473 -27.56 12.14 39.43
CA ARG A 473 -27.19 13.33 40.22
C ARG A 473 -28.39 14.16 40.68
N GLY A 474 -29.62 13.72 40.42
CA GLY A 474 -30.85 14.40 40.82
C GLY A 474 -31.33 15.49 39.86
N GLY A 475 -30.75 15.59 38.67
CA GLY A 475 -31.23 16.45 37.59
C GLY A 475 -32.41 15.83 36.83
N LYS A 476 -33.11 16.63 36.01
CA LYS A 476 -34.16 16.15 35.11
C LYS A 476 -33.69 16.31 33.66
N ALA A 477 -33.62 15.20 32.93
CA ALA A 477 -33.28 15.22 31.51
C ALA A 477 -34.53 15.38 30.64
N ASP A 478 -34.54 16.36 29.73
CA ASP A 478 -35.56 16.46 28.68
C ASP A 478 -35.16 15.60 27.46
N ALA A 479 -36.13 14.90 26.88
CA ALA A 479 -35.92 14.05 25.72
C ALA A 479 -35.46 14.80 24.46
N SER A 480 -35.74 16.11 24.35
CA SER A 480 -35.33 16.98 23.25
C SER A 480 -33.89 17.48 23.35
N TRP A 481 -33.24 17.36 24.52
CA TRP A 481 -31.90 17.90 24.72
C TRP A 481 -30.82 17.06 24.05
N ALA A 482 -29.95 17.74 23.31
CA ALA A 482 -28.71 17.20 22.77
C ALA A 482 -27.60 17.10 23.83
N SER A 483 -26.48 16.44 23.50
CA SER A 483 -25.39 16.10 24.43
C SER A 483 -24.84 17.31 25.18
N LEU A 484 -24.51 18.40 24.48
CA LEU A 484 -23.98 19.62 25.09
C LEU A 484 -24.99 20.25 26.08
N ARG A 485 -26.29 20.23 25.76
CA ARG A 485 -27.31 20.76 26.68
C ARG A 485 -27.43 19.91 27.95
N VAL A 486 -27.32 18.58 27.82
CA VAL A 486 -27.30 17.67 28.98
C VAL A 486 -26.06 17.91 29.83
N ILE A 487 -24.87 18.09 29.22
CA ILE A 487 -23.64 18.44 29.95
C ILE A 487 -23.80 19.75 30.71
N ALA A 488 -24.49 20.75 30.13
CA ALA A 488 -24.75 22.03 30.80
C ALA A 488 -25.51 21.83 32.11
N GLU A 489 -26.54 20.99 32.09
CA GLU A 489 -27.32 20.68 33.29
C GLU A 489 -26.53 19.84 34.29
N ILE A 490 -25.68 18.90 33.82
CA ILE A 490 -24.76 18.19 34.72
C ILE A 490 -23.84 19.17 35.45
N LEU A 491 -23.30 20.17 34.75
CA LEU A 491 -22.46 21.22 35.35
C LEU A 491 -23.24 22.02 36.42
N VAL A 492 -24.49 22.39 36.16
CA VAL A 492 -25.34 23.11 37.11
C VAL A 492 -25.63 22.28 38.37
N VAL A 493 -26.03 21.03 38.19
CA VAL A 493 -26.29 20.11 39.33
C VAL A 493 -25.00 19.80 40.10
N SER A 494 -23.84 19.94 39.45
CA SER A 494 -22.52 19.80 40.07
C SER A 494 -22.00 21.09 40.73
N GLY A 495 -22.86 22.12 40.89
CA GLY A 495 -22.57 23.33 41.66
C GLY A 495 -22.08 24.53 40.85
N LYS A 496 -22.10 24.48 39.51
CA LYS A 496 -21.86 25.68 38.68
C LYS A 496 -23.13 26.52 38.56
N THR A 497 -22.98 27.83 38.37
CA THR A 497 -24.14 28.66 38.00
C THR A 497 -24.58 28.34 36.58
N VAL A 498 -25.83 28.67 36.24
CA VAL A 498 -26.35 28.50 34.87
C VAL A 498 -25.51 29.28 33.85
N ASP A 499 -25.05 30.47 34.22
CA ASP A 499 -24.24 31.31 33.35
C ASP A 499 -22.82 30.77 33.19
N ASP A 500 -22.21 30.24 34.26
CA ASP A 500 -20.91 29.56 34.18
C ASP A 500 -20.99 28.31 33.29
N ALA A 501 -22.03 27.49 33.42
CA ALA A 501 -22.22 26.30 32.61
C ALA A 501 -22.38 26.64 31.11
N LYS A 502 -23.12 27.72 30.81
CA LYS A 502 -23.25 28.23 29.42
C LYS A 502 -21.91 28.76 28.90
N ALA A 503 -21.16 29.51 29.71
CA ALA A 503 -19.86 30.04 29.33
C ALA A 503 -18.85 28.91 29.04
N LEU A 504 -18.82 27.87 29.89
CA LEU A 504 -17.96 26.70 29.71
C LEU A 504 -18.27 25.92 28.43
N LEU A 505 -19.54 25.79 28.04
CA LEU A 505 -19.90 25.06 26.83
C LEU A 505 -19.91 25.89 25.56
N LYS A 506 -19.71 27.21 25.66
CA LYS A 506 -19.71 28.12 24.52
C LYS A 506 -18.69 27.69 23.44
N PRO A 507 -17.45 27.29 23.76
CA PRO A 507 -16.48 26.88 22.73
C PRO A 507 -16.89 25.61 21.99
N LEU A 508 -17.34 24.56 22.70
CA LEU A 508 -17.80 23.31 22.07
C LEU A 508 -19.08 23.54 21.24
N SER A 509 -19.98 24.40 21.73
CA SER A 509 -21.19 24.79 20.99
C SER A 509 -20.84 25.57 19.73
N ARG A 510 -19.82 26.44 19.81
CA ARG A 510 -19.31 27.20 18.66
C ARG A 510 -18.66 26.28 17.62
N LEU A 511 -17.83 25.33 18.04
CA LEU A 511 -17.27 24.31 17.17
C LEU A 511 -18.37 23.53 16.43
N HIS A 512 -19.36 23.04 17.18
CA HIS A 512 -20.48 22.28 16.60
C HIS A 512 -21.37 23.10 15.65
N ALA A 513 -21.58 24.38 15.97
CA ALA A 513 -22.29 25.32 15.12
C ALA A 513 -21.53 25.59 13.82
N LEU A 514 -20.22 25.89 13.90
CA LEU A 514 -19.36 26.10 12.73
C LEU A 514 -19.36 24.87 11.83
N ARG A 515 -19.24 23.67 12.40
CA ARG A 515 -19.35 22.41 11.63
C ARG A 515 -20.66 22.33 10.84
N SER A 516 -21.76 22.86 11.36
CA SER A 516 -23.04 22.86 10.66
C SER A 516 -23.14 23.98 9.62
N ILE A 517 -22.65 25.18 9.92
CA ILE A 517 -22.65 26.33 9.00
C ILE A 517 -21.72 26.10 7.81
N LEU A 518 -20.59 25.43 8.01
CA LEU A 518 -19.56 25.25 6.97
C LEU A 518 -19.81 24.04 6.06
N LYS A 519 -20.83 23.21 6.32
CA LYS A 519 -21.22 22.09 5.45
C LYS A 519 -21.54 22.55 4.02
N ALA A 520 -21.25 21.71 3.04
CA ALA A 520 -21.45 22.02 1.61
C ALA A 520 -22.83 22.61 1.27
N HIS A 521 -23.91 22.19 1.95
CA HIS A 521 -25.29 22.61 1.66
C HIS A 521 -25.82 23.82 2.46
N SER A 522 -25.02 24.41 3.35
CA SER A 522 -25.42 25.60 4.13
C SER A 522 -25.37 26.88 3.30
N SER A 523 -26.04 27.94 3.76
CA SER A 523 -26.15 29.19 2.99
C SER A 523 -24.77 29.82 2.73
N VAL A 524 -24.56 30.33 1.51
CA VAL A 524 -23.28 30.96 1.12
C VAL A 524 -23.03 32.23 1.95
N GLU A 525 -24.09 32.96 2.28
CA GLU A 525 -24.04 34.19 3.06
C GLU A 525 -23.52 33.94 4.48
N GLU A 526 -24.02 32.91 5.17
CA GLU A 526 -23.55 32.57 6.52
C GLU A 526 -22.09 32.12 6.51
N LYS A 527 -21.67 31.32 5.53
CA LYS A 527 -20.26 30.90 5.40
C LYS A 527 -19.32 32.08 5.21
N ASN A 528 -19.66 32.98 4.29
CA ASN A 528 -18.86 34.16 4.00
C ASN A 528 -18.75 35.07 5.24
N LYS A 529 -19.83 35.20 6.01
CA LYS A 529 -19.83 35.95 7.26
C LYS A 529 -18.87 35.34 8.28
N GLU A 530 -18.95 34.03 8.51
CA GLU A 530 -18.08 33.32 9.45
C GLU A 530 -16.60 33.40 9.06
N GLU A 531 -16.32 33.28 7.76
CA GLU A 531 -14.97 33.45 7.20
C GLU A 531 -14.44 34.88 7.43
N GLN A 532 -15.25 35.90 7.15
CA GLN A 532 -14.87 37.30 7.36
C GLN A 532 -14.61 37.60 8.84
N GLU A 533 -15.47 37.11 9.74
CA GLU A 533 -15.30 37.29 11.18
C GLU A 533 -14.03 36.60 11.68
N ALA A 534 -13.75 35.37 11.25
CA ALA A 534 -12.54 34.64 11.60
C ALA A 534 -11.28 35.38 11.15
N ARG A 535 -11.24 35.88 9.90
CA ARG A 535 -10.08 36.65 9.41
C ARG A 535 -9.95 38.01 10.07
N ALA A 536 -11.05 38.71 10.31
CA ALA A 536 -11.02 40.02 10.94
C ALA A 536 -10.51 39.95 12.38
N ALA A 537 -10.90 38.93 13.14
CA ALA A 537 -10.51 38.79 14.54
C ALA A 537 -9.13 38.14 14.73
N TYR A 538 -8.72 37.22 13.87
CA TYR A 538 -7.52 36.39 14.09
C TYR A 538 -6.47 36.49 12.97
N GLY A 539 -6.74 37.24 11.90
CA GLY A 539 -5.86 37.40 10.74
C GLY A 539 -5.88 36.21 9.77
N THR A 540 -5.86 34.98 10.28
CA THR A 540 -5.89 33.74 9.48
C THR A 540 -6.88 32.72 10.04
N LEU A 541 -7.37 31.83 9.18
CA LEU A 541 -8.25 30.72 9.57
C LEU A 541 -7.52 29.70 10.46
N ARG A 542 -6.20 29.53 10.29
CA ARG A 542 -5.35 28.72 11.17
C ARG A 542 -5.30 29.30 12.59
N ALA A 543 -5.10 30.61 12.72
CA ALA A 543 -5.08 31.29 14.02
C ALA A 543 -6.44 31.20 14.72
N HIS A 544 -7.54 31.41 13.98
CA HIS A 544 -8.89 31.20 14.51
C HIS A 544 -9.10 29.76 15.00
N PHE A 545 -8.67 28.76 14.22
CA PHE A 545 -8.77 27.36 14.62
C PHE A 545 -7.97 27.07 15.90
N LYS A 546 -6.72 27.59 16.01
CA LYS A 546 -5.87 27.41 17.20
C LYS A 546 -6.49 28.05 18.44
N ASP A 547 -7.07 29.23 18.31
CA ASP A 547 -7.78 29.88 19.40
C ASP A 547 -9.02 29.08 19.83
N LEU A 548 -9.86 28.65 18.88
CA LEU A 548 -11.03 27.80 19.16
C LEU A 548 -10.64 26.50 19.85
N ALA A 549 -9.58 25.82 19.38
CA ALA A 549 -9.04 24.63 20.02
C ALA A 549 -8.58 24.92 21.46
N GLY A 550 -7.91 26.04 21.71
CA GLY A 550 -7.49 26.44 23.06
C GLY A 550 -8.65 26.77 24.00
N GLN A 551 -9.72 27.38 23.49
CA GLN A 551 -10.94 27.57 24.26
C GLN A 551 -11.63 26.23 24.56
N CYS A 552 -11.69 25.33 23.57
CA CYS A 552 -12.23 23.98 23.74
C CYS A 552 -11.43 23.16 24.75
N ASP A 553 -10.10 23.21 24.73
CA ASP A 553 -9.22 22.50 25.66
C ASP A 553 -9.50 22.88 27.13
N LYS A 554 -9.52 24.19 27.43
CA LYS A 554 -9.84 24.71 28.77
C LYS A 554 -11.23 24.31 29.24
N SER A 555 -12.22 24.39 28.34
CA SER A 555 -13.58 23.95 28.62
C SER A 555 -13.66 22.45 28.86
N PHE A 556 -12.93 21.67 28.07
CA PHE A 556 -12.91 20.22 28.14
C PHE A 556 -12.38 19.75 29.50
N ASP A 557 -11.31 20.35 30.03
CA ASP A 557 -10.78 20.03 31.36
C ASP A 557 -11.84 20.15 32.46
N THR A 558 -12.59 21.26 32.44
CA THR A 558 -13.66 21.47 33.42
C THR A 558 -14.81 20.48 33.23
N ILE A 559 -15.13 20.13 31.98
CA ILE A 559 -16.16 19.14 31.66
C ILE A 559 -15.73 17.75 32.14
N LEU A 560 -14.48 17.35 31.91
CA LEU A 560 -13.95 16.05 32.33
C LEU A 560 -14.01 15.88 33.85
N LEU A 561 -13.62 16.89 34.60
CA LEU A 561 -13.74 16.91 36.06
C LEU A 561 -15.21 16.77 36.49
N ALA A 562 -16.12 17.52 35.87
CA ALA A 562 -17.55 17.43 36.19
C ALA A 562 -18.13 16.05 35.85
N LEU A 563 -17.70 15.41 34.76
CA LEU A 563 -18.16 14.09 34.35
C LEU A 563 -17.47 12.93 35.10
N GLY A 564 -16.52 13.24 35.98
CA GLY A 564 -15.84 12.27 36.84
C GLY A 564 -14.65 11.56 36.20
N ALA A 565 -14.11 12.05 35.08
CA ALA A 565 -12.91 11.50 34.44
C ALA A 565 -11.60 11.92 35.14
N GLY A 566 -11.64 12.92 36.03
CA GLY A 566 -10.45 13.48 36.68
C GLY A 566 -9.70 14.47 35.79
N ASP A 567 -8.51 14.87 36.24
CA ASP A 567 -7.58 15.71 35.46
C ASP A 567 -6.73 14.80 34.56
N LEU A 568 -6.78 15.07 33.25
CA LEU A 568 -6.06 14.31 32.23
C LEU A 568 -4.91 15.12 31.59
N ASN A 569 -4.54 16.26 32.18
CA ASN A 569 -3.37 17.00 31.77
C ASN A 569 -2.07 16.19 32.02
N PRO A 570 -1.04 16.35 31.17
CA PRO A 570 0.22 15.60 31.24
C PRO A 570 1.07 15.91 32.48
#